data_AF-A0A699U7G9-F1
#
_entry.id   AF-A0A699U7G9-F1
#
_cell.length_a   1.000
_cell.length_b   1.000
_cell.length_c   1.000
_cell.angle_alpha   90.00
_cell.angle_beta   90.00
_cell.angle_gamma   90.00
#
_symmetry.space_group_name_H-M   'P 1'
#
loop_
_entity.id
_entity.type
_entity.pdbx_description
1 polymer ?
#
loop_
_entity_poly.entity_id
_entity_poly.type
_entity_poly.pdbx_seq_one_letter_code
_entity_poly.pdbx_strand_id
1 'polypeptide(L)' 'MVFKVDFEKACDSVRWDYLDDVLLKFGFGDRWRGWIQGCLKSSMGSILVNGSPTTEFEFHK' A
#
# COMPACT_ATOMS: atom_id res chain seq x y z
N MET A 1 15.89 -30.64 8.60
CA MET A 1 15.12 -30.22 7.40
C MET A 1 14.73 -28.77 7.59
N VAL A 2 15.14 -27.87 6.68
CA VAL A 2 14.80 -26.44 6.75
C VAL A 2 13.93 -26.13 5.55
N PHE A 3 12.76 -25.53 5.80
CA PHE A 3 11.81 -25.17 4.76
C PHE A 3 11.78 -23.65 4.61
N LYS A 4 12.08 -23.16 3.41
CA LYS A 4 12.03 -21.74 3.08
C LYS A 4 10.78 -21.49 2.25
N VAL A 5 9.96 -20.55 2.72
CA VAL A 5 8.76 -20.09 2.01
C VAL A 5 8.98 -18.62 1.67
N ASP A 6 8.78 -18.29 0.39
CA ASP A 6 8.80 -16.93 -0.12
C ASP A 6 7.42 -16.59 -0.66
N PHE A 7 6.96 -15.36 -0.45
CA PHE A 7 5.69 -14.86 -0.99
C PHE A 7 5.96 -14.05 -2.24
N GLU A 8 5.32 -14.42 -3.35
CA GLU A 8 5.34 -13.61 -4.56
C GLU A 8 4.58 -12.31 -4.32
N LYS A 9 5.21 -11.17 -4.66
CA LYS A 9 4.59 -9.83 -4.60
C LYS A 9 3.85 -9.58 -3.29
N ALA A 10 4.53 -9.81 -2.16
CA ALA A 10 3.92 -9.75 -0.83
C ALA A 10 3.16 -8.45 -0.58
N CYS A 11 3.68 -7.30 -1.02
CA CYS A 11 3.05 -5.99 -0.86
C CYS A 11 1.82 -5.78 -1.76
N ASP A 12 1.79 -6.39 -2.94
CA ASP A 12 0.65 -6.26 -3.86
C ASP A 12 -0.53 -7.12 -3.40
N SER A 13 -0.20 -8.25 -2.75
CA SER A 13 -1.15 -9.27 -2.30
C SER A 13 -1.74 -8.99 -0.91
N VAL A 14 -1.28 -7.94 -0.20
CA VAL A 14 -1.82 -7.58 1.12
C VAL A 14 -3.27 -7.11 0.98
N ARG A 15 -4.13 -7.67 1.83
CA ARG A 15 -5.47 -7.16 2.09
C ARG A 15 -5.41 -6.00 3.09
N TRP A 16 -5.62 -4.78 2.60
CA TRP A 16 -5.49 -3.56 3.40
C TRP A 16 -6.55 -3.40 4.49
N ASP A 17 -7.73 -4.01 4.30
CA ASP A 17 -8.78 -4.11 5.32
C ASP A 17 -8.31 -4.99 6.48
N TYR A 18 -7.72 -6.15 6.18
CA TYR A 18 -7.15 -7.02 7.20
C TYR A 18 -5.96 -6.36 7.94
N LEU A 19 -5.14 -5.57 7.24
CA LEU A 19 -4.06 -4.82 7.87
C LEU A 19 -4.61 -3.81 8.89
N ASP A 20 -5.70 -3.11 8.57
CA ASP A 20 -6.33 -2.16 9.49
C ASP A 20 -6.86 -2.84 10.77
N ASP A 21 -7.48 -4.01 10.61
CA ASP A 21 -7.96 -4.84 11.72
C ASP A 21 -6.81 -5.29 12.63
N VAL A 22 -5.68 -5.68 12.04
CA VAL A 22 -4.48 -6.07 12.80
C VAL A 22 -3.92 -4.87 13.56
N LEU A 23 -3.80 -3.71 12.92
CA LEU A 23 -3.31 -2.49 13.58
C LEU A 23 -4.22 -2.08 14.74
N LEU A 24 -5.54 -2.20 14.56
CA LEU A 24 -6.50 -1.97 15.64
C LEU A 24 -6.27 -2.92 16.82
N LYS A 25 -6.11 -4.22 16.55
CA LYS A 25 -5.85 -5.24 17.59
C LYS A 25 -4.52 -5.04 18.32
N PHE A 26 -3.53 -4.43 17.65
CA PHE A 26 -2.25 -4.08 18.26
C PHE A 26 -2.31 -2.76 19.05
N GLY A 27 -3.48 -2.10 19.11
CA GLY A 27 -3.68 -0.89 19.91
C GLY A 27 -3.29 0.41 19.20
N PHE A 28 -3.14 0.40 17.87
CA PHE A 28 -2.90 1.63 17.13
C PHE A 28 -4.17 2.50 17.13
N GLY A 29 -4.04 3.74 17.59
CA GLY A 29 -5.13 4.70 17.60
C GLY A 29 -5.51 5.22 16.22
N ASP A 30 -6.72 5.79 16.11
CA ASP A 30 -7.32 6.21 14.83
C ASP A 30 -6.46 7.18 14.02
N ARG A 31 -5.70 8.07 14.68
CA ARG A 31 -4.78 8.98 14.00
C ARG A 31 -3.69 8.24 13.22
N TRP A 32 -3.07 7.24 13.86
CA TRP A 32 -2.00 6.46 13.25
C TRP A 32 -2.53 5.57 12.12
N ARG A 33 -3.66 4.90 12.35
CA ARG A 33 -4.33 4.10 11.32
C ARG A 33 -4.76 4.97 10.14
N GLY A 34 -5.29 6.17 10.39
CA GLY A 34 -5.67 7.14 9.37
C GLY A 34 -4.49 7.58 8.49
N TRP A 35 -3.31 7.82 9.09
CA TRP A 35 -2.09 8.12 8.31
C TRP A 35 -1.68 6.94 7.42
N ILE A 36 -1.67 5.72 7.96
CA ILE A 36 -1.33 4.52 7.20
C ILE A 36 -2.31 4.32 6.03
N GLN A 37 -3.62 4.43 6.29
CA GLN A 37 -4.66 4.34 5.27
C GLN A 37 -4.52 5.44 4.19
N GLY A 38 -4.15 6.66 4.59
CA GLY A 38 -3.89 7.76 3.66
C GLY A 38 -2.75 7.42 2.70
N CYS A 39 -1.61 6.96 3.22
CA CYS A 39 -0.46 6.55 2.40
C CYS A 39 -0.77 5.38 1.47
N LEU A 40 -1.60 4.43 1.92
CA LEU A 40 -1.98 3.26 1.11
C LEU A 40 -2.95 3.60 -0.04
N LYS A 41 -3.68 4.71 0.07
CA LYS A 41 -4.65 5.16 -0.94
C LYS A 41 -4.11 6.24 -1.87
N SER A 42 -3.03 6.92 -1.49
CA SER A 42 -2.49 8.07 -2.23
C SER A 42 -1.56 7.68 -3.39
N SER A 43 -1.75 6.53 -4.02
CA SER A 43 -0.89 6.13 -5.15
C SER A 43 -1.23 6.97 -6.38
N MET A 44 -0.32 7.89 -6.71
CA MET A 44 -0.37 8.72 -7.90
C MET A 44 0.75 8.34 -8.86
N GLY A 45 0.49 8.46 -10.17
CA GLY A 45 1.46 8.20 -11.23
C GLY A 45 1.44 9.26 -12.30
N SER A 46 2.55 9.38 -13.02
CA SER A 46 2.65 10.17 -14.25
C SER A 46 3.32 9.34 -15.34
N ILE A 47 3.00 9.62 -16.60
CA ILE A 47 3.65 8.99 -17.75
C ILE A 47 4.74 9.93 -18.24
N LEU A 48 5.94 9.39 -18.51
CA LEU A 48 7.00 10.15 -19.13
C LEU A 48 6.83 10.15 -20.65
N VAL A 49 6.65 11.32 -21.25
CA VAL A 49 6.63 11.51 -22.71
C VAL A 49 7.87 12.31 -23.10
N ASN A 50 8.77 11.70 -23.87
CA ASN A 50 10.07 12.28 -24.23
C ASN A 50 10.88 12.78 -23.01
N GLY A 51 10.82 12.03 -21.90
CA GLY A 51 11.52 12.38 -20.65
C GLY A 51 10.84 13.46 -19.81
N SER A 52 9.71 14.01 -20.25
CA SER A 52 8.91 14.98 -19.48
C SER A 52 7.69 14.30 -18.86
N PRO A 53 7.40 14.50 -17.55
CA PRO A 53 6.22 13.93 -16.91
C PRO A 53 4.93 14.61 -17.37
N THR A 54 3.89 13.81 -17.60
CA THR A 54 2.52 14.29 -17.79
C THR A 54 1.88 14.66 -16.46
N THR A 55 0.67 15.23 -16.53
CA THR A 55 -0.20 15.38 -15.36
C THR A 55 -0.35 14.06 -14.62
N GLU A 56 -0.31 14.13 -13.29
CA GLU A 56 -0.47 12.98 -12.43
C GLU A 56 -1.92 12.48 -12.44
N PHE A 57 -2.08 11.17 -12.30
CA PHE A 57 -3.37 10.50 -12.19
C PHE A 57 -3.33 9.47 -11.06
N GLU A 58 -4.50 9.17 -10.50
CA GLU A 58 -4.63 8.13 -9.49
C GLU A 58 -4.54 6.75 -10.13
N PHE A 59 -3.79 5.86 -9.49
CA PHE A 59 -3.86 4.45 -9.84
C PHE A 59 -5.11 3.84 -9.19
N HIS A 60 -6.13 3.56 -10.01
CA HIS A 60 -7.21 2.67 -9.58
C HIS A 60 -6.66 1.24 -9.51
N LYS A 61 -6.52 0.71 -8.29
CA LYS A 61 -6.20 -0.70 -8.03
C LYS A 61 -7.46 -1.57 -8.14
#